data_AF-A0A935ZVU2-F1
#
_entry.id   AF-A0A935ZVU2-F1
#
_cell.length_a   1.000
_cell.length_b   1.000
_cell.length_c   1.000
_cell.angle_alpha   90.00
_cell.angle_beta   90.00
_cell.angle_gamma   90.00
#
_symmetry.space_group_name_H-M   'P 1'
#
loop_
_entity.id
_entity.type
_entity.pdbx_description
1 polymer ?
#
loop_
_entity_poly.entity_id
_entity_poly.type
_entity_poly.pdbx_seq_one_letter_code
_entity_poly.pdbx_strand_id
1 'polypeptide(L)'
;MKLNFWAFLYLSLMIITIQSCVLDNNTLTPTSQFTITFEKGPLAGQNIELISNNSSYDLQFYTQKLSTKISAQPLEEKSQNSLAQSSSINWAWLGDEVEGNFKASFFSDPNVNNSGDIELAYKNNDYITCSIPKNAAITINSYGNVGETVDGELNFIGVIDYNYNMLNKREPTMVTVKFSIVRGPDSN
;
A
#
# COMPACT_ATOMS: atom_id res chain seq x y z
N MET A 1 40.28 47.04 -22.27
CA MET A 1 40.82 45.88 -21.52
C MET A 1 40.21 44.63 -22.13
N LYS A 2 40.94 43.91 -22.98
CA LYS A 2 40.40 42.75 -23.72
C LYS A 2 40.45 41.54 -22.79
N LEU A 3 39.29 41.08 -22.32
CA LEU A 3 39.19 39.85 -21.53
C LEU A 3 39.68 38.69 -22.42
N ASN A 4 40.66 37.93 -21.94
CA ASN A 4 41.31 36.87 -22.69
C ASN A 4 40.28 35.75 -22.92
N PHE A 5 40.03 35.35 -24.16
CA PHE A 5 39.00 34.35 -24.53
C PHE A 5 39.14 33.05 -23.73
N TRP A 6 40.38 32.67 -23.44
CA TRP A 6 40.71 31.52 -22.60
C TRP A 6 40.27 31.68 -21.15
N ALA A 7 40.36 32.89 -20.57
CA ALA A 7 39.90 33.15 -19.21
C ALA A 7 38.36 33.05 -19.11
N PHE A 8 37.64 33.46 -20.16
CA PHE A 8 36.19 33.30 -20.23
C PHE A 8 35.78 31.82 -20.40
N LEU A 9 36.53 31.05 -21.19
CA LEU A 9 36.33 29.61 -21.37
C LEU A 9 36.57 28.82 -20.07
N TYR A 10 37.64 29.14 -19.33
CA TYR A 10 37.92 28.49 -18.04
C TYR A 10 36.88 28.87 -16.98
N LEU A 11 36.39 30.11 -16.98
CA LEU A 11 35.33 30.55 -16.08
C LEU A 11 33.99 29.87 -16.42
N SER A 12 33.66 29.68 -17.70
CA SER A 12 32.43 28.98 -18.09
C SER A 12 32.50 27.47 -17.78
N LEU A 13 33.68 26.84 -17.92
CA LEU A 13 33.88 25.44 -17.54
C LEU A 13 33.72 25.23 -16.02
N MET A 14 34.17 26.18 -15.20
CA MET A 14 33.95 26.13 -13.74
C MET A 14 32.48 26.31 -13.37
N ILE A 15 31.71 27.14 -14.08
CA ILE A 15 30.27 27.32 -13.77
C ILE A 15 29.48 26.03 -14.08
N ILE A 16 29.87 25.28 -15.11
CA ILE A 16 29.19 24.03 -15.50
C ILE A 16 29.42 22.90 -14.49
N THR A 17 30.57 22.84 -13.81
CA THR A 17 30.85 21.81 -12.80
C THR A 17 30.19 22.11 -11.44
N ILE A 18 29.82 23.37 -11.16
CA ILE A 18 29.11 23.74 -9.93
C ILE A 18 27.59 23.54 -10.09
N GLN A 19 27.07 23.47 -11.32
CA GLN A 19 25.65 23.24 -11.62
C GLN A 19 25.23 21.76 -11.74
N SER A 20 26.17 20.81 -11.64
CA SER A 20 25.86 19.38 -11.74
C SER A 20 25.60 18.69 -10.40
N CYS A 21 25.76 19.41 -9.27
CA CYS A 21 25.19 18.99 -7.98
C CYS A 21 23.88 19.74 -7.75
N VAL A 22 22.87 19.46 -8.57
CA VAL A 22 21.50 19.53 -8.04
C VAL A 22 21.47 18.37 -7.04
N LEU A 23 21.54 18.70 -5.75
CA LEU A 23 21.17 17.75 -4.72
C LEU A 23 19.73 17.38 -5.06
N ASP A 24 19.55 16.19 -5.63
CA ASP A 24 18.26 15.62 -5.88
C ASP A 24 17.69 15.32 -4.49
N ASN A 25 17.10 16.35 -3.87
CA ASN A 25 16.25 16.24 -2.70
C ASN A 25 14.94 15.56 -3.14
N ASN A 26 15.07 14.38 -3.75
CA ASN A 26 14.07 13.35 -3.71
C ASN A 26 14.13 12.77 -2.30
N THR A 27 13.75 13.56 -1.29
CA THR A 27 13.07 12.98 -0.12
C THR A 27 11.74 12.48 -0.64
N LEU A 28 11.80 11.36 -1.38
CA LEU A 28 10.64 10.55 -1.73
C LEU A 28 10.03 10.18 -0.39
N THR A 29 8.97 10.89 -0.04
CA THR A 29 8.18 10.56 1.14
C THR A 29 7.68 9.14 0.88
N PRO A 30 8.05 8.16 1.73
CA PRO A 30 7.62 6.81 1.50
C PRO A 30 6.09 6.81 1.45
N THR A 31 5.56 6.10 0.46
CA THR A 31 4.14 6.05 0.16
C THR A 31 3.72 4.60 0.28
N SER A 32 2.61 4.32 0.94
CA SER A 32 2.13 2.95 1.07
C SER A 32 1.62 2.45 -0.27
N GLN A 33 1.99 1.23 -0.62
CA GLN A 33 1.66 0.59 -1.87
C GLN A 33 1.04 -0.78 -1.60
N PHE A 34 0.06 -1.13 -2.42
CA PHE A 34 -0.59 -2.43 -2.41
C PHE A 34 -0.65 -2.96 -3.84
N THR A 35 -0.48 -4.26 -4.02
CA THR A 35 -0.76 -4.94 -5.28
C THR A 35 -1.71 -6.07 -4.98
N ILE A 36 -2.93 -5.95 -5.49
CA ILE A 36 -3.98 -6.96 -5.36
C ILE A 36 -3.96 -7.80 -6.63
N THR A 37 -3.66 -9.09 -6.47
CA THR A 37 -3.69 -10.08 -7.54
C THR A 37 -4.85 -11.03 -7.30
N PHE A 38 -5.74 -11.14 -8.28
CA PHE A 38 -6.79 -12.15 -8.30
C PHE A 38 -6.22 -13.42 -8.95
N GLU A 39 -5.84 -14.40 -8.15
CA GLU A 39 -5.17 -15.63 -8.62
C GLU A 39 -6.15 -16.57 -9.34
N LYS A 40 -7.38 -16.69 -8.80
CA LYS A 40 -8.44 -17.55 -9.33
C LYS A 40 -9.79 -16.91 -9.05
N GLY A 41 -10.74 -17.13 -9.96
CA GLY A 41 -12.09 -16.57 -9.87
C GLY A 41 -12.44 -15.77 -11.14
N PRO A 42 -13.48 -14.93 -11.10
CA PRO A 42 -13.98 -14.24 -12.28
C PRO A 42 -13.08 -13.10 -12.76
N LEU A 43 -12.24 -12.54 -11.87
CA LEU A 43 -11.24 -11.52 -12.21
C LEU A 43 -9.82 -12.12 -12.31
N ALA A 44 -9.69 -13.45 -12.48
CA ALA A 44 -8.40 -14.12 -12.46
C ALA A 44 -7.39 -13.51 -13.45
N GLY A 45 -6.16 -13.31 -12.98
CA GLY A 45 -5.05 -12.72 -13.74
C GLY A 45 -5.04 -11.18 -13.73
N GLN A 46 -6.03 -10.52 -13.15
CA GLN A 46 -6.01 -9.07 -12.96
C GLN A 46 -5.11 -8.69 -11.76
N ASN A 47 -4.35 -7.62 -11.97
CA ASN A 47 -3.49 -7.00 -10.96
C ASN A 47 -3.90 -5.54 -10.81
N ILE A 48 -4.20 -5.13 -9.59
CA ILE A 48 -4.54 -3.75 -9.25
C ILE A 48 -3.43 -3.21 -8.37
N GLU A 49 -2.68 -2.24 -8.91
CA GLU A 49 -1.62 -1.54 -8.20
C GLU A 49 -2.20 -0.26 -7.57
N LEU A 50 -2.08 -0.16 -6.25
CA LEU A 50 -2.70 0.89 -5.45
C LEU A 50 -1.63 1.64 -4.66
N ILE A 51 -1.86 2.92 -4.47
CA ILE A 51 -1.09 3.78 -3.56
C ILE A 51 -2.04 4.46 -2.57
N SER A 52 -1.57 4.70 -1.35
CA SER A 52 -2.26 5.56 -0.37
C SER A 52 -1.52 6.89 -0.29
N ASN A 53 -2.23 7.98 -0.59
CA ASN A 53 -1.65 9.32 -0.54
C ASN A 53 -1.49 9.85 0.89
N ASN A 54 -2.07 9.20 1.89
CA ASN A 54 -1.97 9.57 3.30
C ASN A 54 -1.32 8.45 4.12
N SER A 55 -0.05 8.18 3.81
CA SER A 55 0.64 6.96 4.28
C SER A 55 1.02 6.96 5.76
N SER A 56 1.06 8.13 6.42
CA SER A 56 1.65 8.26 7.77
C SER A 56 0.95 7.48 8.89
N TYR A 57 -0.26 6.97 8.65
CA TYR A 57 -1.05 6.20 9.62
C TYR A 57 -1.67 4.94 9.03
N ASP A 58 -1.24 4.52 7.83
CA ASP A 58 -1.81 3.35 7.16
C ASP A 58 -1.54 2.06 7.92
N LEU A 59 -0.41 1.98 8.64
CA LEU A 59 -0.07 0.87 9.53
C LEU A 59 0.29 1.38 10.92
N GLN A 60 -0.30 0.81 11.95
CA GLN A 60 0.03 1.15 13.34
C GLN A 60 0.08 -0.11 14.20
N PHE A 61 1.07 -0.17 15.08
CA PHE A 61 1.15 -1.17 16.14
C PHE A 61 0.46 -0.67 17.40
N TYR A 62 -0.37 -1.51 18.00
CA TYR A 62 -1.13 -1.23 19.22
C TYR A 62 -0.54 -2.02 20.38
N THR A 63 0.25 -1.33 21.19
CA THR A 63 1.09 -1.94 22.23
C THR A 63 0.29 -2.72 23.27
N GLN A 64 -0.87 -2.22 23.70
CA GLN A 64 -1.71 -2.90 24.70
C GLN A 64 -2.40 -4.16 24.17
N LYS A 65 -2.62 -4.22 22.85
CA LYS A 65 -3.26 -5.36 22.19
C LYS A 65 -2.26 -6.36 21.61
N LEU A 66 -0.99 -5.98 21.50
CA LEU A 66 0.03 -6.72 20.74
C LEU A 66 -0.52 -7.06 19.35
N SER A 67 -0.94 -6.01 18.63
CA SER A 67 -1.61 -6.16 17.34
C SER A 67 -1.24 -5.03 16.41
N THR A 68 -0.98 -5.36 15.16
CA THR A 68 -0.80 -4.39 14.08
C THR A 68 -2.08 -4.27 13.28
N LYS A 69 -2.50 -3.04 13.01
CA LYS A 69 -3.66 -2.72 12.17
C LYS A 69 -3.20 -1.98 10.93
N ILE A 70 -3.73 -2.39 9.79
CA ILE A 70 -3.66 -1.66 8.53
C ILE A 70 -5.02 -1.02 8.24
N SER A 71 -5.01 0.24 7.83
CA SER A 71 -6.20 1.01 7.48
C SER A 71 -5.81 2.13 6.52
N ALA A 72 -5.85 1.88 5.22
CA ALA A 72 -5.48 2.85 4.20
C ALA A 72 -6.72 3.36 3.43
N GLN A 73 -6.87 4.68 3.41
CA GLN A 73 -7.92 5.41 2.69
C GLN A 73 -7.53 6.91 2.59
N PRO A 74 -7.72 7.59 1.45
CA PRO A 74 -8.19 7.06 0.17
C PRO A 74 -7.08 6.30 -0.58
N LEU A 75 -7.50 5.31 -1.36
CA LEU A 75 -6.63 4.60 -2.31
C LEU A 75 -6.72 5.21 -3.71
N GLU A 76 -5.59 5.23 -4.42
CA GLU A 76 -5.51 5.58 -5.83
C GLU A 76 -4.89 4.42 -6.62
N GLU A 77 -5.41 4.16 -7.82
CA GLU A 77 -4.78 3.23 -8.75
C GLU A 77 -3.58 3.90 -9.41
N LYS A 78 -2.43 3.23 -9.40
CA LYS A 78 -1.16 3.78 -9.90
C LYS A 78 -1.19 4.09 -11.40
N SER A 79 -1.92 3.29 -12.16
CA SER A 79 -2.02 3.41 -13.62
C SER A 79 -3.11 4.40 -14.06
N GLN A 80 -4.12 4.66 -13.24
CA GLN A 80 -5.29 5.47 -13.57
C GLN A 80 -5.91 6.08 -12.30
N ASN A 81 -6.25 7.37 -12.30
CA ASN A 81 -7.02 7.96 -11.18
C ASN A 81 -8.53 7.70 -11.36
N SER A 82 -8.90 6.42 -11.34
CA SER A 82 -10.26 5.92 -11.58
C SER A 82 -11.05 5.71 -10.28
N LEU A 83 -10.36 5.49 -9.15
CA LEU A 83 -10.97 5.20 -7.86
C LEU A 83 -11.62 6.43 -7.22
N ALA A 84 -12.75 6.21 -6.57
CA ALA A 84 -13.41 7.16 -5.69
C ALA A 84 -12.68 7.23 -4.34
N GLN A 85 -12.76 8.37 -3.66
CA GLN A 85 -12.13 8.61 -2.35
C GLN A 85 -12.64 7.68 -1.24
N SER A 86 -13.77 7.01 -1.44
CA SER A 86 -14.29 5.99 -0.53
C SER A 86 -13.51 4.68 -0.58
N SER A 87 -12.63 4.47 -1.57
CA SER A 87 -11.89 3.23 -1.70
C SER A 87 -10.91 3.03 -0.56
N SER A 88 -10.95 1.86 0.07
CA SER A 88 -10.20 1.56 1.28
C SER A 88 -9.70 0.12 1.31
N ILE A 89 -8.68 -0.11 2.12
CA ILE A 89 -8.24 -1.45 2.48
C ILE A 89 -7.87 -1.49 3.96
N ASN A 90 -8.34 -2.50 4.67
CA ASN A 90 -8.08 -2.65 6.09
C ASN A 90 -8.01 -4.12 6.51
N TRP A 91 -7.12 -4.43 7.45
CA TRP A 91 -7.06 -5.70 8.17
C TRP A 91 -6.16 -5.55 9.39
N ALA A 92 -6.09 -6.58 10.24
CA ALA A 92 -5.16 -6.60 11.36
C ALA A 92 -4.61 -8.01 11.62
N TRP A 93 -3.56 -8.08 12.42
CA TRP A 93 -3.04 -9.34 12.97
C TRP A 93 -2.56 -9.16 14.40
N LEU A 94 -2.47 -10.27 15.12
CA LEU A 94 -1.90 -10.33 16.46
C LEU A 94 -0.43 -10.73 16.37
N GLY A 95 0.42 -10.18 17.22
CA GLY A 95 1.84 -10.47 17.30
C GLY A 95 2.68 -9.22 17.54
N ASP A 96 3.98 -9.43 17.71
CA ASP A 96 4.96 -8.36 17.91
C ASP A 96 5.41 -7.72 16.60
N GLU A 97 6.20 -6.66 16.72
CA GLU A 97 6.77 -5.86 15.65
C GLU A 97 7.95 -6.56 14.95
N VAL A 98 7.69 -7.73 14.37
CA VAL A 98 8.74 -8.61 13.84
C VAL A 98 8.36 -9.20 12.48
N GLU A 99 9.38 -9.61 11.74
CA GLU A 99 9.25 -10.45 10.56
C GLU A 99 8.71 -11.83 10.94
N GLY A 100 7.95 -12.47 10.03
CA GLY A 100 7.45 -13.82 10.25
C GLY A 100 6.09 -14.10 9.64
N ASN A 101 5.49 -15.19 10.10
CA ASN A 101 4.19 -15.66 9.61
C ASN A 101 3.11 -15.39 10.66
N PHE A 102 2.05 -14.73 10.24
CA PHE A 102 0.93 -14.32 11.08
C PHE A 102 -0.40 -14.78 10.49
N LYS A 103 -1.45 -14.55 11.27
CA LYS A 103 -2.84 -14.84 10.90
C LYS A 103 -3.68 -13.60 11.06
N ALA A 104 -4.44 -13.28 10.02
CA ALA A 104 -5.34 -12.13 10.06
C ALA A 104 -6.41 -12.33 11.15
N SER A 105 -6.67 -11.27 11.91
CA SER A 105 -7.68 -11.23 12.98
C SER A 105 -8.39 -9.90 12.94
N PHE A 106 -9.67 -9.89 13.28
CA PHE A 106 -10.38 -8.63 13.44
C PHE A 106 -9.79 -7.86 14.63
N PHE A 107 -9.57 -6.57 14.44
CA PHE A 107 -8.85 -5.75 15.42
C PHE A 107 -9.66 -5.50 16.72
N SER A 108 -10.98 -5.38 16.61
CA SER A 108 -11.84 -5.03 17.75
C SER A 108 -12.33 -6.25 18.51
N ASP A 109 -12.58 -7.37 17.82
CA ASP A 109 -13.06 -8.61 18.42
C ASP A 109 -12.52 -9.84 17.67
N PRO A 110 -11.59 -10.61 18.25
CA PRO A 110 -10.96 -11.75 17.57
C PRO A 110 -11.93 -12.91 17.28
N ASN A 111 -13.17 -12.87 17.78
CA ASN A 111 -14.18 -13.91 17.53
C ASN A 111 -14.94 -13.72 16.21
N VAL A 112 -14.79 -12.57 15.56
CA VAL A 112 -15.42 -12.29 14.26
C VAL A 112 -14.73 -13.10 13.15
N ASN A 113 -15.52 -13.65 12.23
CA ASN A 113 -15.02 -14.47 11.12
C ASN A 113 -14.37 -13.67 9.98
N ASN A 114 -14.50 -12.34 10.02
CA ASN A 114 -13.90 -11.39 9.08
C ASN A 114 -12.80 -10.61 9.79
N SER A 115 -11.65 -10.43 9.16
CA SER A 115 -10.52 -9.69 9.72
C SER A 115 -10.43 -8.24 9.24
N GLY A 116 -11.07 -7.94 8.11
CA GLY A 116 -11.08 -6.63 7.46
C GLY A 116 -11.60 -6.77 6.03
N ASP A 117 -11.49 -5.72 5.24
CA ASP A 117 -12.12 -5.63 3.93
C ASP A 117 -11.24 -4.89 2.92
N ILE A 118 -11.41 -5.24 1.64
CA ILE A 118 -10.95 -4.50 0.48
C ILE A 118 -12.19 -3.90 -0.16
N GLU A 119 -12.24 -2.57 -0.30
CA GLU A 119 -13.34 -1.86 -0.95
C GLU A 119 -12.78 -0.94 -2.03
N LEU A 120 -12.92 -1.32 -3.29
CA LEU A 120 -12.52 -0.51 -4.44
C LEU A 120 -13.79 0.03 -5.09
N ALA A 121 -14.05 1.32 -4.94
CA ALA A 121 -15.16 2.00 -5.59
C ALA A 121 -14.61 2.86 -6.72
N TYR A 122 -15.17 2.75 -7.92
CA TYR A 122 -14.73 3.50 -9.09
C TYR A 122 -15.65 4.70 -9.35
N LYS A 123 -15.10 5.76 -9.94
CA LYS A 123 -15.84 6.99 -10.29
C LYS A 123 -16.99 6.76 -11.28
N ASN A 124 -16.96 5.66 -12.03
CA ASN A 124 -18.01 5.23 -12.97
C ASN A 124 -19.11 4.37 -12.31
N ASN A 125 -19.12 4.25 -10.98
CA ASN A 125 -20.00 3.38 -10.18
C ASN A 125 -19.71 1.87 -10.27
N ASP A 126 -18.62 1.47 -10.93
CA ASP A 126 -18.11 0.11 -10.75
C ASP A 126 -17.57 -0.05 -9.32
N TYR A 127 -17.55 -1.28 -8.83
CA TYR A 127 -16.97 -1.61 -7.53
C TYR A 127 -16.42 -3.03 -7.50
N ILE A 128 -15.44 -3.25 -6.64
CA ILE A 128 -14.95 -4.56 -6.23
C ILE A 128 -14.84 -4.53 -4.71
N THR A 129 -15.56 -5.41 -4.03
CA THR A 129 -15.50 -5.57 -2.57
C THR A 129 -15.11 -6.99 -2.23
N CYS A 130 -14.29 -7.15 -1.19
CA CYS A 130 -13.83 -8.45 -0.74
C CYS A 130 -13.59 -8.45 0.77
N SER A 131 -14.25 -9.35 1.48
CA SER A 131 -14.00 -9.57 2.91
C SER A 131 -12.79 -10.49 3.11
N ILE A 132 -11.86 -10.07 3.95
CA ILE A 132 -10.65 -10.81 4.29
C ILE A 132 -10.97 -11.74 5.47
N PRO A 133 -11.03 -13.07 5.27
CA PRO A 133 -11.44 -13.98 6.32
C PRO A 133 -10.44 -13.97 7.49
N LYS A 134 -10.95 -14.28 8.68
CA LYS A 134 -10.12 -14.62 9.83
C LYS A 134 -9.16 -15.76 9.46
N ASN A 135 -7.96 -15.71 10.01
CA ASN A 135 -6.87 -16.67 9.77
C ASN A 135 -6.33 -16.69 8.33
N ALA A 136 -6.63 -15.68 7.51
CA ALA A 136 -5.89 -15.43 6.28
C ALA A 136 -4.38 -15.38 6.59
N ALA A 137 -3.58 -15.98 5.71
CA ALA A 137 -2.14 -16.11 5.94
C ALA A 137 -1.46 -14.78 5.63
N ILE A 138 -0.67 -14.29 6.59
CA ILE A 138 0.13 -13.08 6.41
C ILE A 138 1.59 -13.47 6.56
N THR A 139 2.43 -13.00 5.65
CA THR A 139 3.89 -13.09 5.75
C THR A 139 4.44 -11.67 5.81
N ILE A 140 5.20 -11.36 6.86
CA ILE A 140 5.95 -10.11 6.99
C ILE A 140 7.40 -10.42 6.66
N ASN A 141 7.89 -9.81 5.59
CA ASN A 141 9.24 -10.00 5.05
C ASN A 141 10.24 -9.00 5.63
N SER A 142 9.76 -7.82 6.02
CA SER A 142 10.54 -6.75 6.64
C SER A 142 9.61 -5.96 7.55
N TYR A 143 10.07 -5.64 8.76
CA TYR A 143 9.34 -4.79 9.70
C TYR A 143 10.18 -3.55 10.04
N GLY A 144 9.99 -2.47 9.27
CA GLY A 144 10.69 -1.21 9.47
C GLY A 144 10.32 -0.48 10.76
N ASN A 145 11.15 0.49 11.12
CA ASN A 145 10.87 1.42 12.21
C ASN A 145 9.72 2.39 11.82
N VAL A 146 9.25 3.17 12.80
CA VAL A 146 8.28 4.25 12.52
C VAL A 146 8.83 5.20 11.45
N GLY A 147 8.03 5.46 10.41
CA GLY A 147 8.40 6.25 9.23
C GLY A 147 9.05 5.46 8.10
N GLU A 148 9.46 4.21 8.34
CA GLU A 148 9.95 3.27 7.33
C GLU A 148 8.79 2.37 6.84
N THR A 149 9.10 1.40 5.97
CA THR A 149 8.10 0.49 5.41
C THR A 149 8.06 -0.85 6.12
N VAL A 150 6.86 -1.43 6.21
CA VAL A 150 6.63 -2.84 6.52
C VAL A 150 6.21 -3.52 5.22
N ASP A 151 6.97 -4.53 4.82
CA ASP A 151 6.78 -5.26 3.58
C ASP A 151 6.23 -6.65 3.86
N GLY A 152 5.22 -7.06 3.10
CA GLY A 152 4.61 -8.36 3.32
C GLY A 152 3.61 -8.78 2.25
N GLU A 153 2.97 -9.89 2.53
CA GLU A 153 1.98 -10.51 1.67
C GLU A 153 0.83 -11.10 2.50
N LEU A 154 -0.40 -10.91 2.04
CA LEU A 154 -1.62 -11.49 2.59
C LEU A 154 -2.25 -12.40 1.53
N ASN A 155 -2.46 -13.67 1.90
CA ASN A 155 -3.04 -14.70 1.02
C ASN A 155 -4.32 -15.26 1.61
N PHE A 156 -5.39 -15.29 0.81
CA PHE A 156 -6.68 -15.82 1.27
C PHE A 156 -7.61 -16.23 0.13
N ILE A 157 -8.66 -16.95 0.52
CA ILE A 157 -9.84 -17.18 -0.32
C ILE A 157 -10.97 -16.35 0.29
N GLY A 158 -11.40 -15.33 -0.43
CA GLY A 158 -12.50 -14.45 -0.05
C GLY A 158 -13.67 -14.58 -1.02
N VAL A 159 -14.85 -14.13 -0.61
CA VAL A 159 -15.96 -13.94 -1.56
C VAL A 159 -15.88 -12.50 -2.05
N ILE A 160 -15.65 -12.32 -3.34
CA ILE A 160 -15.71 -10.99 -3.95
C ILE A 160 -17.14 -10.71 -4.38
N ASP A 161 -17.61 -9.49 -4.15
CA ASP A 161 -18.84 -8.93 -4.73
C ASP A 161 -18.41 -7.74 -5.59
N TYR A 162 -18.75 -7.78 -6.87
CA TYR A 162 -18.29 -6.78 -7.82
C TYR A 162 -19.35 -6.43 -8.85
N ASN A 163 -19.35 -5.16 -9.24
CA ASN A 163 -19.91 -4.67 -10.48
C ASN A 163 -18.76 -4.03 -11.26
N TYR A 164 -18.27 -4.68 -12.29
CA TYR A 164 -17.09 -4.21 -13.01
C TYR A 164 -17.26 -4.44 -14.50
N ASN A 165 -17.16 -3.39 -15.32
CA ASN A 165 -17.38 -3.46 -16.76
C ASN A 165 -18.73 -4.14 -17.13
N MET A 166 -19.81 -3.78 -16.43
CA MET A 166 -21.16 -4.32 -16.59
C MET A 166 -21.35 -5.80 -16.21
N LEU A 167 -20.33 -6.44 -15.61
CA LEU A 167 -20.47 -7.75 -15.00
C LEU A 167 -20.77 -7.59 -13.51
N ASN A 168 -21.90 -8.13 -13.06
CA ASN A 168 -22.28 -8.16 -11.66
C ASN A 168 -22.34 -9.61 -11.16
N LYS A 169 -21.46 -9.97 -10.23
CA LYS A 169 -21.46 -11.31 -9.62
C LYS A 169 -20.87 -11.29 -8.22
N ARG A 170 -21.12 -12.41 -7.51
CA ARG A 170 -20.53 -12.73 -6.22
C ARG A 170 -19.99 -14.15 -6.21
N GLU A 171 -18.67 -14.31 -6.12
CA GLU A 171 -18.02 -15.63 -6.27
C GLU A 171 -16.77 -15.78 -5.36
N PRO A 172 -16.47 -17.00 -4.86
CA PRO A 172 -15.22 -17.28 -4.16
C PRO A 172 -14.00 -17.08 -5.07
N THR A 173 -13.00 -16.36 -4.58
CA THR A 173 -11.84 -15.93 -5.34
C THR A 173 -10.59 -16.05 -4.47
N MET A 174 -9.50 -16.56 -5.05
CA MET A 174 -8.20 -16.59 -4.40
C MET A 174 -7.51 -15.26 -4.65
N VAL A 175 -7.12 -14.57 -3.57
CA VAL A 175 -6.58 -13.21 -3.61
C VAL A 175 -5.24 -13.18 -2.89
N THR A 176 -4.27 -12.56 -3.54
CA THR A 176 -2.96 -12.23 -2.98
C THR A 176 -2.88 -10.71 -2.89
N VAL A 177 -2.53 -10.18 -1.72
CA VAL A 177 -2.23 -8.76 -1.53
C VAL A 177 -0.78 -8.62 -1.11
N LYS A 178 0.07 -8.14 -2.01
CA LYS A 178 1.44 -7.72 -1.67
C LYS A 178 1.40 -6.27 -1.22
N PHE A 179 2.15 -5.94 -0.18
CA PHE A 179 2.12 -4.59 0.37
C PHE A 179 3.50 -4.13 0.82
N SER A 180 3.70 -2.82 0.74
CA SER A 180 4.81 -2.07 1.30
C SER A 180 4.21 -0.80 1.92
N ILE A 181 4.03 -0.80 3.23
CA ILE A 181 3.18 0.19 3.92
C ILE A 181 4.03 1.01 4.86
N VAL A 182 3.84 2.32 4.86
CA VAL A 182 4.54 3.19 5.80
C VAL A 182 4.04 2.94 7.20
N ARG A 183 4.96 2.63 8.12
CA ARG A 183 4.66 2.45 9.53
C ARG A 183 4.44 3.81 10.17
N GLY A 184 3.21 4.03 10.63
CA GLY A 184 2.85 5.14 11.49
C GLY A 184 3.32 4.94 12.93
N PRO A 185 3.17 5.97 13.78
CA PRO A 185 3.53 5.88 15.19
C PRO A 185 2.65 4.85 15.92
N ASP A 186 3.27 4.20 16.91
CA ASP A 186 2.59 3.25 17.78
C ASP A 186 1.43 3.91 18.52
N SER A 187 0.38 3.13 18.71
CA SER A 187 -0.83 3.50 19.43
C SER A 187 -0.97 2.66 20.70
N ASN A 188 -1.74 3.19 21.64
CA ASN A 188 -2.11 2.49 22.87
C ASN A 188 -3.46 1.81 22.68
#